data_AF-A0A927NUX8-F1
#
_entry.id   AF-A0A927NUX8-F1
#
_cell.length_a   1.000
_cell.length_b   1.000
_cell.length_c   1.000
_cell.angle_alpha   90.00
_cell.angle_beta   90.00
_cell.angle_gamma   90.00
#
_symmetry.space_group_name_H-M   'P 1'
#
loop_
_entity.id
_entity.type
_entity.pdbx_description
1 polymer ?
#
loop_
_entity_poly.entity_id
_entity_poly.type
_entity_poly.pdbx_seq_one_letter_code
_entity_poly.pdbx_strand_id
1 'polypeptide(L)'
;MIKTSIRFFDNVPVRSVWEKETSRWWLCAVDIIEALSLSTAPRKYWNTLKSRNNQLSSICRQLKISAKDGKKYLTDVIRRRVEFA
;
A
#
# COMPACT_ATOMS: atom_id res chain seq x y z
N MET A 1 -14.14 11.35 -4.42
CA MET A 1 -13.57 10.79 -5.68
C MET A 1 -12.15 10.33 -5.44
N ILE A 2 -11.90 9.03 -5.61
CA ILE A 2 -10.59 8.40 -5.40
C ILE A 2 -9.80 8.46 -6.71
N LYS A 3 -8.60 9.07 -6.71
CA LYS A 3 -7.71 9.11 -7.88
C LYS A 3 -6.55 8.16 -7.70
N THR A 4 -6.32 7.26 -8.65
CA THR A 4 -5.17 6.35 -8.63
C THR A 4 -3.98 6.98 -9.36
N SER A 5 -2.77 6.72 -8.86
CA SER A 5 -1.50 7.13 -9.46
C SER A 5 -0.49 6.00 -9.28
N ILE A 6 0.45 5.88 -10.21
CA ILE A 6 1.66 5.10 -9.98
C ILE A 6 2.71 6.07 -9.43
N ARG A 7 3.42 5.66 -8.39
CA ARG A 7 4.61 6.32 -7.85
C ARG A 7 5.77 5.35 -7.89
N PHE A 8 6.96 5.80 -7.51
CA PHE A 8 8.14 4.94 -7.45
C PHE A 8 8.80 5.03 -6.08
N PHE A 9 9.27 3.90 -5.59
CA PHE A 9 10.14 3.78 -4.44
C PHE A 9 11.26 2.81 -4.83
N ASP A 10 12.51 3.27 -4.80
CA ASP A 10 13.68 2.49 -5.24
C ASP A 10 13.49 1.78 -6.60
N ASN A 11 13.02 2.54 -7.60
CA ASN A 11 12.66 2.07 -8.95
C ASN A 11 11.51 1.03 -9.02
N VAL A 12 10.90 0.67 -7.89
CA VAL A 12 9.72 -0.20 -7.86
C VAL A 12 8.44 0.64 -7.98
N PRO A 13 7.53 0.31 -8.92
CA PRO A 13 6.27 1.01 -9.06
C PRO A 13 5.34 0.72 -7.87
N VAL A 14 4.91 1.77 -7.18
CA VAL A 14 4.02 1.72 -6.03
C VAL A 14 2.67 2.31 -6.40
N ARG A 15 1.63 1.48 -6.38
CA ARG A 15 0.25 1.94 -6.58
C ARG A 15 -0.16 2.84 -5.42
N SER A 16 -0.63 4.01 -5.78
CA SER A 16 -0.96 5.08 -4.86
C SER A 16 -2.37 5.59 -5.12
N VAL A 17 -3.03 6.02 -4.05
CA VAL A 17 -4.40 6.50 -4.06
C VAL A 17 -4.48 7.86 -3.37
N TRP A 18 -5.03 8.85 -4.07
CA TRP A 18 -5.35 10.15 -3.50
C TRP A 18 -6.78 10.15 -2.94
N GLU A 19 -6.89 10.45 -1.65
CA GLU A 19 -8.15 10.69 -0.96
C GLU A 19 -8.39 12.20 -0.84
N LYS A 20 -9.38 12.71 -1.57
CA LYS A 20 -9.68 14.16 -1.62
C LYS A 20 -10.13 14.72 -0.27
N GLU A 21 -10.96 13.99 0.47
CA GLU A 21 -11.57 14.45 1.73
C GLU A 21 -10.51 14.77 2.79
N THR A 22 -9.50 13.92 2.90
CA THR A 22 -8.42 14.10 3.88
C THR A 22 -7.17 14.73 3.29
N SER A 23 -7.18 15.01 1.97
CA SER A 23 -6.03 15.47 1.20
C SER A 23 -4.76 14.65 1.45
N ARG A 24 -4.90 13.32 1.41
CA ARG A 24 -3.83 12.38 1.75
C ARG A 24 -3.56 11.37 0.63
N TRP A 25 -2.30 11.00 0.54
CA TRP A 25 -1.84 9.87 -0.28
C TRP A 25 -1.79 8.60 0.56
N TRP A 26 -2.41 7.55 0.02
CA TRP A 26 -2.37 6.18 0.49
C TRP A 26 -1.51 5.36 -0.47
N LEU A 27 -0.63 4.52 0.06
CA LEU A 27 0.30 3.70 -0.71
C LEU A 27 -0.08 2.23 -0.54
N CYS A 28 0.02 1.44 -1.61
CA CYS A 28 -0.20 0.00 -1.52
C CYS A 28 0.86 -0.65 -0.62
N ALA A 29 0.44 -1.31 0.46
CA ALA A 29 1.34 -1.93 1.41
C ALA A 29 2.18 -3.04 0.75
N VAL A 30 1.56 -3.84 -0.12
CA VAL A 30 2.24 -4.96 -0.80
C VAL A 30 3.33 -4.46 -1.74
N ASP A 31 3.09 -3.37 -2.48
CA ASP A 31 4.09 -2.81 -3.40
C ASP A 31 5.26 -2.18 -2.63
N ILE A 32 5.01 -1.60 -1.46
CA ILE A 32 6.08 -1.11 -0.56
C ILE A 32 6.90 -2.28 0.00
N ILE A 33 6.25 -3.38 0.38
CA ILE A 33 6.96 -4.60 0.80
C ILE A 33 7.79 -5.18 -0.33
N GLU A 34 7.28 -5.22 -1.56
CA GLU A 34 8.04 -5.63 -2.74
C GLU A 34 9.31 -4.78 -2.88
N ALA A 35 9.16 -3.46 -2.78
CA ALA A 35 10.29 -2.54 -2.89
C ALA A 35 11.33 -2.68 -1.76
N LEU A 36 10.89 -2.92 -0.52
CA LEU A 36 11.79 -3.01 0.63
C LEU A 36 12.42 -4.40 0.82
N SER A 37 11.68 -5.46 0.50
CA SER A 37 12.12 -6.84 0.75
C SER A 37 12.72 -7.52 -0.46
N LEU A 38 12.51 -6.96 -1.67
CA LEU A 38 12.84 -7.58 -2.95
C LEU A 38 12.29 -9.01 -3.09
N SER A 39 11.24 -9.34 -2.33
CA SER A 39 10.63 -10.66 -2.35
C SER A 39 9.92 -10.91 -3.66
N THR A 40 10.10 -12.11 -4.22
CA THR A 40 9.34 -12.60 -5.39
C THR A 40 7.87 -12.88 -5.06
N ALA A 41 7.49 -12.93 -3.77
CA ALA A 41 6.13 -13.20 -3.31
C ALA A 41 5.68 -12.20 -2.23
N PRO A 42 5.63 -10.89 -2.54
CA PRO A 42 5.43 -9.82 -1.55
C PRO A 42 4.09 -9.92 -0.82
N ARG A 43 3.05 -10.47 -1.48
CA ARG A 43 1.74 -10.71 -0.85
C ARG A 43 1.80 -11.76 0.25
N LYS A 44 2.55 -12.85 0.04
CA LYS A 44 2.76 -13.90 1.06
C LYS A 44 3.55 -13.33 2.23
N TYR A 45 4.61 -12.58 1.92
CA TYR A 45 5.42 -11.89 2.92
C TYR A 45 4.58 -10.94 3.79
N TRP A 46 3.75 -10.10 3.16
CA TRP A 46 2.84 -9.19 3.85
C TRP A 46 1.85 -9.91 4.76
N ASN A 47 1.27 -11.03 4.31
CA ASN A 47 0.35 -11.83 5.15
C ASN A 47 1.07 -12.42 6.38
N THR A 48 2.29 -12.93 6.21
CA THR A 48 3.12 -13.41 7.33
C THR A 48 3.51 -12.28 8.29
N LEU A 49 3.80 -11.08 7.79
CA LEU A 49 4.05 -9.92 8.64
C LEU A 49 2.83 -9.56 9.48
N LYS A 50 1.65 -9.47 8.85
CA LYS A 50 0.40 -9.15 9.57
C LYS A 50 0.03 -10.21 10.60
N SER A 51 0.32 -11.48 10.37
CA SER A 51 0.06 -12.53 11.37
C SER A 51 1.00 -12.43 12.57
N ARG A 52 2.21 -11.87 12.40
CA ARG A 52 3.20 -11.70 13.46
C ARG A 52 3.08 -10.37 14.20
N ASN A 53 2.52 -9.33 13.56
CA ASN A 53 2.31 -8.02 14.15
C ASN A 53 0.86 -7.55 13.95
N ASN A 54 0.07 -7.72 15.00
CA ASN A 54 -1.36 -7.39 15.01
C ASN A 54 -1.64 -5.88 14.87
N GLN A 55 -0.72 -4.99 15.24
CA GLN A 55 -0.88 -3.55 15.12
C GLN A 55 -0.99 -3.10 13.65
N LEU A 56 -0.40 -3.86 12.72
CA LEU A 56 -0.48 -3.58 11.29
C LEU A 56 -1.93 -3.61 10.80
N SER A 57 -2.78 -4.48 11.35
CA SER A 57 -4.20 -4.56 11.00
C SER A 57 -4.97 -3.29 11.40
N SER A 58 -4.54 -2.60 12.46
CA SER A 58 -5.14 -1.34 12.91
C SER A 58 -4.61 -0.12 12.16
N ILE A 59 -3.35 -0.16 11.72
CA ILE A 59 -2.69 0.94 10.99
C ILE A 59 -3.12 0.96 9.51
N CYS A 60 -3.38 -0.22 8.93
CA CYS A 60 -3.75 -0.34 7.53
C CYS A 60 -5.24 -0.06 7.31
N ARG A 61 -5.55 0.56 6.17
CA ARG A 61 -6.92 0.65 5.65
C ARG A 61 -7.03 -0.20 4.40
N GLN A 62 -8.24 -0.61 4.04
CA GLN A 62 -8.49 -1.25 2.75
C GLN A 62 -9.18 -0.28 1.79
N LEU A 63 -8.59 -0.14 0.59
CA LEU A 63 -9.16 0.65 -0.50
C LEU A 63 -9.25 -0.19 -1.78
N LYS A 64 -10.21 0.11 -2.65
CA LYS A 64 -10.27 -0.50 -3.99
C LYS A 64 -9.21 0.11 -4.89
N ILE A 65 -8.20 -0.67 -5.26
CA ILE A 65 -7.10 -0.28 -6.15
C ILE A 65 -7.11 -1.18 -7.39
N SER A 66 -6.77 -0.62 -8.55
CA SER A 66 -6.53 -1.42 -9.75
C SER A 66 -5.27 -2.28 -9.61
N ALA A 67 -5.38 -3.55 -9.94
CA ALA A 67 -4.26 -4.46 -10.05
C ALA A 67 -3.70 -4.49 -11.49
N LYS A 68 -2.62 -5.27 -11.69
CA LYS A 68 -1.93 -5.40 -12.99
C LYS A 68 -2.85 -5.99 -14.08
N ASP A 69 -3.87 -6.74 -13.69
CA ASP A 69 -4.90 -7.31 -14.57
C ASP A 69 -6.04 -6.32 -14.91
N GLY A 70 -5.95 -5.07 -14.46
CA GLY A 70 -6.97 -4.04 -14.68
C GLY A 70 -8.18 -4.14 -13.75
N LYS A 71 -8.33 -5.22 -12.97
CA LYS A 71 -9.43 -5.38 -12.02
C LYS A 71 -9.15 -4.62 -10.73
N LYS A 72 -10.23 -4.23 -10.03
CA LYS A 72 -10.12 -3.51 -8.75
C LYS A 72 -10.31 -4.47 -7.58
N TYR A 73 -9.36 -4.49 -6.66
CA TYR A 73 -9.40 -5.32 -5.46
C TYR A 73 -9.28 -4.47 -4.21
N LEU A 74 -9.94 -4.90 -3.13
CA LEU A 74 -9.66 -4.39 -1.79
C LEU A 74 -8.22 -4.76 -1.44
N THR A 75 -7.40 -3.72 -1.27
CA THR A 75 -5.97 -3.85 -1.07
C THR A 75 -5.60 -3.05 0.17
N ASP A 76 -4.76 -3.63 1.02
CA ASP A 76 -4.23 -2.94 2.19
C ASP A 76 -3.37 -1.76 1.72
N VAL A 77 -3.71 -0.59 2.24
CA VAL A 77 -2.99 0.65 2.04
C VAL A 77 -2.48 1.19 3.36
N ILE A 78 -1.32 1.82 3.27
CA ILE A 78 -0.69 2.51 4.37
C ILE A 78 -0.58 3.99 4.05
N ARG A 79 -0.76 4.81 5.07
CA ARG A 79 -0.42 6.23 5.00
C ARG A 79 1.04 6.39 5.41
N ARG A 80 1.79 7.25 4.71
CA ARG A 80 3.03 7.77 5.28
C ARG A 80 2.66 8.61 6.51
N ARG A 81 2.98 8.13 7.72
CA ARG A 81 2.94 9.00 8.90
C ARG A 81 4.11 9.96 8.73
N VAL A 82 3.79 11.20 8.42
CA VAL A 82 4.75 12.28 8.46
C VAL A 82 4.76 12.75 9.90
N GLU A 83 5.70 12.26 10.70
CA GLU A 83 6.12 12.98 11.90
C GLU A 83 7.26 13.88 11.47
N PHE A 84 6.93 15.14 11.22
CA PHE A 84 7.92 16.20 11.35
C PHE A 84 7.93 16.56 12.83
N ALA A 85 8.99 16.13 13.51
CA ALA A 85 9.50 16.80 14.69
C ALA A 85 11.00 16.98 14.43
#